data_AF-I2CS46-F1
#
_entry.id   AF-I2CS46-F1
#
_cell.length_a   1.000
_cell.length_b   1.000
_cell.length_c   1.000
_cell.angle_alpha   90.00
_cell.angle_beta   90.00
_cell.angle_gamma   90.00
#
_symmetry.space_group_name_H-M   'P 1'
#
loop_
_entity.id
_entity.type
_entity.pdbx_description
1 polymer ?
#
loop_
_entity_poly.entity_id
_entity_poly.type
_entity_poly.pdbx_seq_one_letter_code
_entity_poly.pdbx_strand_id
1 'polypeptide(L)' 'MQAGEYRKVVLARAVHFTFPRKPRPLDLVLRLRGHYGYLFCLQLDADRAFLGCTPEQLFRVAGGAISTEALAGTRPR' A
#
# COMPACT_ATOMS: atom_id res chain seq x y z
N MET A 1 21.55 -15.48 -10.87
CA MET A 1 21.86 -14.04 -10.85
C MET A 1 23.36 -13.91 -10.70
N GLN A 2 24.03 -13.21 -11.64
CA GLN A 2 25.47 -13.00 -11.53
C GLN A 2 25.77 -11.91 -10.50
N ALA A 3 26.94 -11.98 -9.85
CA ALA A 3 27.36 -10.95 -8.91
C ALA A 3 27.61 -9.63 -9.64
N GLY A 4 27.02 -8.53 -9.15
CA GLY A 4 27.26 -7.16 -9.66
C GLY A 4 26.17 -6.55 -10.54
N GLU A 5 25.16 -7.33 -10.95
CA GLU A 5 24.12 -6.86 -11.88
C GLU A 5 23.10 -5.92 -11.23
N TYR A 6 22.87 -6.03 -9.90
CA TYR A 6 21.91 -5.21 -9.16
C TYR A 6 22.49 -4.65 -7.87
N ARG A 7 22.20 -3.38 -7.58
CA ARG A 7 22.60 -2.70 -6.33
C ARG A 7 21.60 -2.84 -5.19
N LYS A 8 20.30 -2.99 -5.51
CA LYS A 8 19.22 -3.16 -4.53
C LYS A 8 18.04 -3.89 -5.16
N VAL A 9 17.46 -4.84 -4.42
CA VAL A 9 16.24 -5.56 -4.79
C VAL A 9 15.28 -5.50 -3.59
N VAL A 10 14.01 -5.19 -3.82
CA VAL A 10 12.96 -5.23 -2.80
C VAL A 10 12.12 -6.49 -3.05
N LEU A 11 12.18 -7.43 -2.12
CA LEU A 11 11.38 -8.66 -2.17
C LEU A 11 10.15 -8.51 -1.27
N ALA A 12 9.04 -9.13 -1.67
CA ALA A 12 7.79 -9.13 -0.93
C ALA A 12 7.32 -10.56 -0.64
N ARG A 13 6.38 -10.69 0.29
CA ARG A 13 5.68 -11.94 0.62
C ARG A 13 4.17 -11.70 0.58
N ALA A 14 3.43 -12.66 0.04
CA ALA A 14 1.98 -12.69 0.10
C ALA A 14 1.48 -13.61 1.24
N VAL A 15 0.38 -13.22 1.88
CA VAL A 15 -0.34 -14.06 2.85
C VAL A 15 -1.80 -14.10 2.43
N HIS A 16 -2.34 -15.32 2.27
CA HIS A 16 -3.69 -15.52 1.77
C HIS A 16 -4.59 -16.02 2.90
N PHE A 17 -5.75 -15.37 3.05
CA PHE A 17 -6.76 -15.74 4.04
C PHE A 17 -8.05 -16.13 3.32
N THR A 18 -8.65 -17.24 3.75
CA THR A 18 -9.97 -17.68 3.29
C THR A 18 -10.96 -17.53 4.42
N PHE A 19 -12.11 -16.92 4.14
CA PHE A 19 -13.16 -16.67 5.11
C PHE A 19 -14.44 -17.39 4.68
N PRO A 20 -15.25 -17.92 5.62
CA PRO A 20 -16.56 -18.51 5.31
C PRO A 20 -17.52 -17.53 4.64
N ARG A 21 -17.37 -16.23 4.94
CA ARG A 21 -18.10 -15.13 4.29
C ARG A 21 -17.09 -14.13 3.77
N LYS A 22 -17.35 -13.62 2.57
CA LYS A 22 -16.51 -12.62 1.95
C LYS A 22 -16.52 -11.32 2.77
N PRO A 23 -15.36 -10.79 3.19
CA PRO A 23 -15.32 -9.51 3.86
C PRO A 23 -15.71 -8.40 2.88
N ARG A 24 -16.51 -7.43 3.34
CA ARG A 24 -16.81 -6.24 2.55
C ARG A 24 -15.58 -5.34 2.53
N PRO A 25 -15.02 -4.97 1.35
CA PRO A 25 -13.81 -4.16 1.27
C PRO A 25 -13.88 -2.85 2.07
N LEU A 26 -15.03 -2.17 2.03
CA LEU A 26 -15.23 -0.92 2.76
C LEU A 26 -15.13 -1.10 4.28
N ASP A 27 -15.62 -2.22 4.83
CA ASP A 27 -15.49 -2.48 6.28
C ASP A 27 -14.02 -2.66 6.68
N LEU A 28 -13.21 -3.28 5.82
CA LEU A 28 -11.77 -3.49 6.07
C LEU A 28 -11.01 -2.16 6.07
N VAL A 29 -11.22 -1.31 5.07
CA VAL A 29 -10.50 -0.01 5.00
C VAL A 29 -10.95 0.93 6.12
N LEU A 30 -12.21 0.89 6.54
CA LEU A 30 -12.71 1.73 7.64
C LEU A 30 -12.08 1.35 8.98
N ARG A 31 -11.72 0.07 9.18
CA ARG A 31 -10.95 -0.36 10.36
C ARG A 31 -9.53 0.20 10.41
N LEU A 32 -9.00 0.65 9.28
CA LEU A 32 -7.69 1.30 9.21
C LEU A 32 -7.77 2.82 9.50
N ARG A 33 -8.96 3.39 9.73
CA ARG A 33 -9.09 4.78 10.14
C ARG A 33 -8.37 5.04 11.47
N GLY A 34 -7.66 6.16 11.53
CA GLY A 34 -6.84 6.52 12.70
C GLY A 34 -5.40 6.01 12.63
N HIS A 35 -5.07 5.10 11.70
CA HIS A 35 -3.68 4.82 11.38
C HIS A 35 -3.07 5.95 10.54
N TYR A 36 -1.77 6.15 10.69
CA TYR A 36 -1.02 7.16 9.94
C TYR A 36 -0.78 6.67 8.51
N GLY A 37 -1.43 7.30 7.53
CA GLY A 37 -1.22 7.05 6.10
C GLY A 37 -2.40 7.45 5.21
N TYR A 38 -2.19 7.37 3.90
CA TYR A 38 -3.19 7.54 2.87
C TYR A 38 -4.07 6.31 2.76
N LEU A 39 -5.35 6.46 3.09
CA LEU A 39 -6.36 5.41 2.94
C LEU A 39 -6.90 5.38 1.52
N PHE A 40 -6.95 4.20 0.92
CA PHE A 40 -7.56 3.99 -0.39
C PHE A 40 -8.33 2.67 -0.44
N CYS A 41 -9.37 2.65 -1.25
CA CYS A 41 -10.15 1.46 -1.57
C CYS A 41 -10.66 1.58 -3.02
N LEU A 42 -10.13 0.73 -3.88
CA LEU A 42 -10.52 0.60 -5.28
C LEU A 42 -11.35 -0.67 -5.44
N GLN A 43 -12.65 -0.51 -5.64
CA GLN A 43 -13.54 -1.62 -6.00
C GLN A 43 -13.44 -1.86 -7.51
N LEU A 44 -12.98 -3.04 -7.91
CA LEU A 44 -12.77 -3.39 -9.32
C LEU A 44 -14.06 -3.96 -9.94
N ASP A 45 -14.77 -4.80 -9.19
CA ASP A 45 -16.09 -5.36 -9.53
C ASP A 45 -16.82 -5.79 -8.25
N ALA A 46 -17.95 -6.49 -8.33
CA ALA A 46 -18.71 -6.93 -7.15
C ALA A 46 -17.89 -7.82 -6.18
N ASP A 47 -16.84 -8.46 -6.68
CA ASP A 47 -16.11 -9.50 -5.99
C ASP A 47 -14.64 -9.17 -5.70
N ARG A 48 -14.07 -8.12 -6.29
CA ARG A 48 -12.65 -7.81 -6.17
C ARG A 48 -12.44 -6.36 -5.80
N ALA A 49 -11.54 -6.15 -4.85
CA ALA A 49 -11.10 -4.83 -4.44
C ALA A 49 -9.62 -4.83 -4.07
N PHE A 50 -8.99 -3.67 -4.21
CA PHE A 50 -7.64 -3.39 -3.76
C PHE A 50 -7.68 -2.21 -2.78
N LEU A 51 -7.13 -2.38 -1.58
CA LEU A 51 -7.24 -1.40 -0.51
C LEU A 51 -5.99 -1.36 0.36
N GLY A 52 -5.79 -0.27 1.09
CA GLY A 52 -4.63 -0.12 1.96
C GLY A 52 -4.57 1.22 2.69
N CYS A 53 -3.53 1.35 3.50
CA CYS A 53 -3.15 2.55 4.24
C CYS A 53 -1.63 2.74 4.10
N THR A 54 -1.20 3.44 3.05
CA THR A 54 0.24 3.65 2.79
C THR A 54 0.73 4.91 3.51
N PRO A 55 1.85 4.88 4.25
CA PRO A 55 2.45 6.11 4.76
C PRO A 55 3.21 6.89 3.67
N GLU A 56 3.46 6.27 2.51
CA GLU A 56 4.33 6.80 1.48
C GLU A 56 3.56 7.52 0.37
N GLN A 57 3.98 8.74 0.05
CA GLN A 57 3.48 9.54 -1.07
C GLN A 57 4.37 9.37 -2.30
N LEU A 58 3.82 8.77 -3.37
CA LEU A 58 4.56 8.66 -4.63
C LEU A 58 4.89 10.04 -5.23
N PHE A 59 3.88 10.88 -5.46
CA PHE A 59 4.06 12.29 -5.79
C PHE A 59 2.76 13.08 -5.52
N ARG A 60 2.86 14.40 -5.51
CA ARG A 60 1.73 15.34 -5.49
C ARG A 60 1.98 16.45 -6.50
N VAL A 61 0.93 16.83 -7.24
CA VAL A 61 0.95 17.98 -8.14
C VAL A 61 0.03 19.06 -7.58
N ALA A 62 0.55 20.26 -7.37
CA ALA A 62 -0.23 21.41 -6.90
C ALA A 62 0.44 22.72 -7.29
N GLY A 63 -0.33 23.69 -7.79
CA GLY A 63 0.16 25.03 -8.10
C GLY A 63 1.29 25.07 -9.14
N GLY A 64 1.27 24.15 -10.12
CA GLY A 64 2.34 24.05 -11.13
C GLY A 64 3.64 23.40 -10.63
N ALA A 65 3.66 22.88 -9.40
CA ALA A 65 4.80 22.18 -8.83
C ALA A 65 4.50 20.69 -8.59
N ILE A 66 5.57 19.88 -8.61
CA ILE A 66 5.55 18.45 -8.25
C ILE A 66 6.38 18.26 -6.98
N SER A 67 5.84 17.53 -6.00
CA SER A 67 6.57 17.10 -4.80
C SER A 67 6.52 15.59 -4.64
N THR A 68 7.56 15.02 -4.04
CA THR A 68 7.74 13.58 -3.76
C THR A 68 8.63 13.41 -2.52
N GLU A 69 8.88 12.18 -2.09
CA GLU A 69 9.69 11.86 -0.91
C GLU A 69 10.59 10.64 -1.13
N ALA A 70 11.62 10.52 -0.28
CA ALA A 70 12.51 9.37 -0.24
C ALA A 70 12.34 8.63 1.09
N LEU A 71 11.30 7.80 1.19
CA LEU A 71 11.01 7.01 2.39
C LEU A 71 11.67 5.62 2.27
N ALA A 72 12.70 5.37 3.08
CA ALA A 72 13.34 4.06 3.17
C ALA A 72 13.97 3.83 4.54
N GLY A 73 14.03 2.57 4.96
CA GLY A 73 14.52 2.17 6.27
C GLY A 73 13.38 2.10 7.29
N THR A 74 13.25 0.95 7.94
CA THR A 74 12.17 0.69 8.90
C THR A 74 12.77 0.23 10.22
N ARG A 75 12.19 0.70 11.32
CA ARG A 75 12.54 0.32 12.69
C ARG A 75 11.24 0.14 13.49
N PRO A 76 11.20 -0.75 14.49
CA PRO A 76 10.09 -0.82 15.44
C PRO A 76 9.83 0.56 16.06
N ARG A 77 8.57 0.82 16.42
CA ARG A 77 8.21 2.00 17.21
C ARG A 77 8.70 1.87 18.63
#